data_AF-A0A8J6YCT9-F1
#
_entry.id   AF-A0A8J6YCT9-F1
#
_cell.length_a   1.000
_cell.length_b   1.000
_cell.length_c   1.000
_cell.angle_alpha   90.00
_cell.angle_beta   90.00
_cell.angle_gamma   90.00
#
_symmetry.space_group_name_H-M   'P 1'
#
loop_
_entity.id
_entity.type
_entity.pdbx_description
1 polymer ?
#
loop_
_entity_poly.entity_id
_entity_poly.type
_entity_poly.pdbx_seq_one_letter_code
_entity_poly.pdbx_strand_id
1 'polypeptide(L)'
;MKYFGLALLALFVQRLLGMPGLPPWSAEILLPMALIVAMSQKGHERHWPYEAMLLGLGWDAVLEPVVGPGGIAWSAAALCLFAVARLVADRSPKSWAGFGAIGAVVVLAVQRLAMLPLGLGTSWNLPSMIRTVLFTALWCGAIGTLSVLDLPKHWRAYRVRKLR
;
A
#
# COMPACT_ATOMS: atom_id res chain seq x y z
N MET A 1 2.22 9.60 15.21
CA MET A 1 3.68 9.43 15.05
C MET A 1 4.12 8.05 14.57
N LYS A 2 3.61 6.91 15.08
CA LYS A 2 4.07 5.58 14.63
C LYS A 2 3.85 5.28 13.14
N TYR A 3 2.72 5.72 12.57
CA TYR A 3 2.39 5.50 11.15
C TYR A 3 3.28 6.27 10.17
N PHE A 4 3.67 7.50 10.54
CA PHE A 4 4.55 8.32 9.72
C PHE A 4 5.95 7.70 9.56
N GLY A 5 6.51 7.15 10.64
CA GLY A 5 7.78 6.43 10.58
C GLY A 5 7.71 5.16 9.71
N LEU A 6 6.60 4.43 9.78
CA LEU A 6 6.36 3.26 8.91
C LEU A 6 6.18 3.66 7.44
N ALA A 7 5.50 4.79 7.17
CA ALA A 7 5.34 5.33 5.82
C ALA A 7 6.70 5.73 5.22
N LEU A 8 7.52 6.47 5.97
CA LEU A 8 8.87 6.82 5.55
C LEU A 8 9.73 5.58 5.32
N LEU A 9 9.66 4.59 6.22
CA LEU A 9 10.38 3.34 6.04
C LEU A 9 9.92 2.58 4.79
N ALA A 10 8.61 2.49 4.55
CA ALA A 10 8.05 1.84 3.37
C ALA A 10 8.51 2.53 2.08
N LEU A 11 8.49 3.87 2.04
CA LEU A 11 8.98 4.65 0.90
C LEU A 11 10.49 4.48 0.70
N PHE A 12 11.27 4.46 1.79
CA PHE A 12 12.70 4.22 1.72
C PHE A 12 13.04 2.83 1.19
N VAL A 13 12.39 1.78 1.71
CA VAL A 13 12.57 0.41 1.22
C VAL A 13 12.11 0.29 -0.22
N GLN A 14 10.99 0.92 -0.59
CA GLN A 14 10.54 0.98 -1.98
C GLN A 14 11.61 1.58 -2.90
N ARG A 15 12.26 2.67 -2.45
CA ARG A 15 13.35 3.30 -3.19
C ARG A 15 14.54 2.37 -3.37
N LEU A 16 14.89 1.61 -2.35
CA LEU A 16 15.95 0.60 -2.43
C LEU A 16 15.59 -0.49 -3.45
N LEU A 17 14.34 -0.98 -3.47
CA LEU A 17 13.88 -1.97 -4.46
C LEU A 17 13.93 -1.44 -5.91
N GLY A 18 13.87 -0.13 -6.09
CA GLY A 18 14.01 0.52 -7.40
C GLY A 18 15.46 0.75 -7.85
N MET A 19 16.48 0.40 -7.06
CA MET A 19 17.87 0.68 -7.41
C MET A 19 18.41 -0.25 -8.51
N PRO A 20 19.27 0.26 -9.41
CA PRO A 20 19.94 -0.57 -10.40
C PRO A 20 20.81 -1.62 -9.69
N GLY A 21 20.58 -2.90 -10.00
CA GLY A 21 21.26 -4.04 -9.36
C GLY A 21 20.31 -5.03 -8.69
N LEU A 22 19.05 -4.62 -8.44
CA LEU A 22 17.99 -5.54 -8.03
C LEU A 22 17.16 -6.02 -9.22
N PRO A 23 16.46 -7.16 -9.08
CA PRO A 23 15.57 -7.63 -10.13
C PRO A 23 14.50 -6.58 -10.45
N PRO A 24 14.19 -6.33 -11.73
CA PRO A 24 13.32 -5.23 -12.15
C PRO A 24 11.88 -5.37 -11.63
N TRP A 25 11.46 -6.59 -11.32
CA TRP A 25 10.15 -6.89 -10.77
C TRP A 25 10.01 -6.50 -9.27
N SER A 26 11.11 -6.25 -8.57
CA SER A 26 11.07 -5.95 -7.14
C SER A 26 10.48 -4.56 -6.85
N ALA A 27 10.72 -3.59 -7.73
CA ALA A 27 10.11 -2.26 -7.67
C ALA A 27 8.60 -2.24 -7.94
N GLU A 28 8.06 -3.34 -8.50
CA GLU A 28 6.64 -3.44 -8.85
C GLU A 28 5.74 -3.74 -7.65
N ILE A 29 6.32 -4.09 -6.50
CA ILE A 29 5.56 -4.30 -5.28
C ILE A 29 5.26 -2.93 -4.67
N LEU A 30 4.00 -2.53 -4.55
CA LEU A 30 3.65 -1.25 -3.90
C LEU A 30 3.63 -1.42 -2.38
N LEU A 31 4.81 -1.36 -1.74
CA LEU A 31 4.95 -1.56 -0.29
C LEU A 31 4.04 -0.68 0.57
N PRO A 32 3.87 0.63 0.26
CA PRO A 32 3.05 1.52 1.09
C PRO A 32 1.54 1.19 1.03
N MET A 33 1.10 0.38 0.06
CA MET A 33 -0.31 -0.02 -0.08
C MET A 33 -0.85 -0.68 1.18
N ALA A 34 -0.02 -1.48 1.86
CA ALA A 34 -0.43 -2.14 3.09
C ALA A 34 -0.79 -1.15 4.21
N LEU A 35 -0.22 0.06 4.21
CA LEU A 35 -0.58 1.11 5.16
C LEU A 35 -1.99 1.63 4.87
N ILE A 36 -2.32 1.87 3.60
CA ILE A 36 -3.66 2.31 3.19
C ILE A 36 -4.71 1.23 3.48
N VAL A 37 -4.40 -0.03 3.15
CA VAL A 37 -5.28 -1.16 3.48
C VAL A 37 -5.47 -1.29 4.99
N ALA A 38 -4.40 -1.13 5.78
CA ALA A 38 -4.51 -1.17 7.24
C ALA A 38 -5.42 -0.07 7.78
N MET A 39 -5.30 1.16 7.27
CA MET A 39 -6.09 2.30 7.70
C MET A 39 -7.56 2.18 7.29
N SER A 40 -7.84 1.70 6.07
CA SER A 40 -9.19 1.48 5.59
C SER A 40 -9.91 0.36 6.34
N GLN A 41 -9.20 -0.73 6.67
CA GLN A 41 -9.77 -1.86 7.41
C GLN A 41 -9.93 -1.61 8.91
N LYS A 42 -9.02 -0.86 9.53
CA LYS A 42 -9.05 -0.59 10.98
C LYS A 42 -9.99 0.56 11.37
N GLY A 43 -10.67 1.18 10.41
CA GLY A 43 -11.74 2.14 10.67
C GLY A 43 -11.26 3.42 11.36
N HIS A 44 -10.04 3.88 11.07
CA HIS A 44 -9.51 5.10 11.68
C HIS A 44 -10.26 6.37 11.19
N GLU A 45 -10.24 7.39 12.06
CA GLU A 45 -10.95 8.67 12.01
C GLU A 45 -10.87 9.42 10.67
N ARG A 46 -11.80 10.38 10.47
CA ARG A 46 -12.04 11.26 9.30
C ARG A 46 -10.81 11.82 8.55
N HIS A 47 -9.61 11.83 9.15
CA HIS A 47 -8.41 12.52 8.64
C HIS A 47 -7.49 11.66 7.76
N TRP A 48 -7.67 10.35 7.72
CA TRP A 48 -6.76 9.44 7.03
C TRP A 48 -6.60 9.67 5.49
N PRO A 49 -7.55 10.28 4.74
CA PRO A 49 -7.30 10.60 3.32
C PRO A 49 -6.16 11.61 3.15
N TYR A 50 -5.98 12.53 4.11
CA TYR A 50 -4.85 13.47 4.09
C TYR A 50 -3.51 12.75 4.30
N GLU A 51 -3.50 11.69 5.11
CA GLU A 51 -2.30 10.86 5.29
C GLU A 51 -1.94 10.09 4.01
N ALA A 52 -2.94 9.59 3.28
CA ALA A 52 -2.73 8.96 1.97
C ALA A 52 -2.23 9.97 0.92
N MET A 53 -2.72 11.21 0.95
CA MET A 53 -2.22 12.29 0.10
C MET A 53 -0.75 12.61 0.42
N LEU A 54 -0.39 12.76 1.70
CA LEU A 54 1.00 12.97 2.12
C LEU A 54 1.91 11.82 1.72
N LEU A 55 1.42 10.58 1.84
CA LEU A 55 2.14 9.39 1.40
C LEU A 55 2.36 9.41 -0.12
N GLY A 56 1.36 9.82 -0.90
CA GLY A 56 1.48 9.96 -2.35
C GLY A 56 2.40 11.09 -2.78
N LEU A 57 2.41 12.22 -2.08
CA LEU A 57 3.38 13.29 -2.33
C LEU A 57 4.80 12.85 -1.97
N GLY A 58 4.97 12.10 -0.89
CA GLY A 58 6.25 11.49 -0.51
C GLY A 58 6.71 10.45 -1.53
N TRP A 59 5.78 9.66 -2.08
CA TRP A 59 6.05 8.76 -3.19
C TRP A 59 6.60 9.53 -4.39
N ASP A 60 5.92 10.58 -4.81
CA ASP A 60 6.35 11.35 -5.96
C ASP A 60 7.74 11.97 -5.76
N ALA A 61 7.96 12.58 -4.59
CA ALA A 61 9.24 13.22 -4.28
C ALA A 61 10.43 12.25 -4.28
N VAL A 62 10.20 10.97 -3.98
CA VAL A 62 11.26 9.96 -3.82
C VAL A 62 11.42 9.07 -5.04
N LEU A 63 10.33 8.78 -5.74
CA LEU A 63 10.26 7.70 -6.72
C LEU A 63 9.90 8.17 -8.11
N GLU A 64 9.23 9.32 -8.26
CA GLU A 64 8.80 9.83 -9.55
C GLU A 64 9.61 11.06 -9.99
N PRO A 65 9.79 11.24 -11.31
CA PRO A 65 10.38 12.46 -11.83
C PRO A 65 9.44 13.66 -11.73
N VAL A 66 8.13 13.43 -11.54
CA VAL A 66 7.10 14.48 -11.50
C VAL A 66 6.37 14.42 -10.17
N VAL A 67 6.28 15.58 -9.50
CA VAL A 67 5.52 15.72 -8.25
C VAL A 67 4.04 15.96 -8.54
N GLY A 68 3.15 15.15 -7.96
CA GLY A 68 1.69 15.28 -8.10
C GLY A 68 0.94 14.00 -8.50
N PRO A 69 1.38 13.24 -9.52
CA PRO A 69 0.65 12.07 -10.02
C PRO A 69 0.39 10.99 -8.96
N GLY A 70 1.37 10.67 -8.12
CA GLY A 70 1.20 9.78 -6.99
C GLY A 70 0.33 10.39 -5.91
N GLY A 71 0.48 11.67 -5.59
CA GLY A 71 -0.45 12.37 -4.68
C GLY A 71 -1.92 12.14 -5.04
N ILE A 72 -2.24 12.24 -6.33
CA ILE A 72 -3.59 11.98 -6.88
C ILE A 72 -3.92 10.49 -6.80
N ALA A 73 -3.03 9.61 -7.27
CA ALA A 73 -3.25 8.17 -7.34
C ALA A 73 -3.48 7.53 -5.97
N TRP A 74 -2.66 7.87 -4.98
CA TRP A 74 -2.74 7.37 -3.62
C TRP A 74 -3.98 7.90 -2.89
N SER A 75 -4.39 9.15 -3.13
CA SER A 75 -5.63 9.71 -2.60
C SER A 75 -6.88 9.02 -3.19
N ALA A 76 -6.87 8.75 -4.50
CA ALA A 76 -7.96 8.03 -5.16
C ALA A 76 -8.07 6.59 -4.66
N ALA A 77 -6.93 5.90 -4.50
CA ALA A 77 -6.89 4.54 -3.95
C ALA A 77 -7.41 4.50 -2.51
N ALA A 78 -7.02 5.46 -1.67
CA ALA A 78 -7.61 5.64 -0.37
C ALA A 78 -9.14 5.75 -0.46
N LEU A 79 -9.67 6.78 -1.10
CA LEU A 79 -11.13 6.99 -1.19
C LEU A 79 -11.89 5.76 -1.71
N CYS A 80 -11.34 5.07 -2.71
CA CYS A 80 -11.91 3.82 -3.22
C CYS A 80 -11.94 2.73 -2.15
N LEU A 81 -10.82 2.44 -1.49
CA LEU A 81 -10.74 1.42 -0.46
C LEU A 81 -11.61 1.77 0.75
N PHE A 82 -11.84 3.04 1.05
CA PHE A 82 -12.77 3.46 2.10
C PHE A 82 -14.22 3.11 1.79
N ALA A 83 -14.64 3.38 0.55
CA ALA A 83 -15.97 3.04 0.09
C ALA A 83 -16.17 1.52 0.14
N VAL A 84 -15.21 0.76 -0.37
CA VAL A 84 -15.23 -0.72 -0.35
C VAL A 84 -15.20 -1.26 1.09
N ALA A 85 -14.40 -0.68 1.98
CA ALA A 85 -14.28 -1.09 3.39
C ALA A 85 -15.56 -0.95 4.21
N ARG A 86 -16.51 -0.13 3.75
CA ARG A 86 -17.84 0.02 4.36
C ARG A 86 -18.83 -1.04 3.87
N LEU A 87 -18.62 -1.55 2.65
CA LEU A 87 -19.45 -2.60 2.07
C LEU A 87 -19.01 -4.00 2.53
N VAL A 88 -17.73 -4.14 2.88
CA VAL A 88 -17.13 -5.43 3.29
C VAL A 88 -16.95 -5.46 4.81
N ALA A 89 -17.73 -6.30 5.49
CA ALA A 89 -17.59 -6.56 6.92
C ALA A 89 -16.37 -7.45 7.24
N ASP A 90 -15.88 -8.23 6.26
CA ASP A 90 -14.78 -9.15 6.46
C ASP A 90 -13.43 -8.41 6.62
N ARG A 91 -12.72 -8.73 7.71
CA ARG A 91 -11.39 -8.22 8.05
C ARG A 91 -10.29 -9.30 7.97
N SER A 92 -10.60 -10.43 7.32
CA SER A 92 -9.68 -11.55 7.15
C SER A 92 -8.44 -11.19 6.32
N PRO A 93 -7.35 -11.99 6.39
CA PRO A 93 -6.20 -11.81 5.51
C PRO A 93 -6.53 -11.88 4.01
N LYS A 94 -7.61 -12.61 3.64
CA LYS A 94 -8.11 -12.65 2.26
C LYS A 94 -8.67 -11.29 1.84
N SER A 95 -9.39 -10.63 2.74
CA SER A 95 -9.84 -9.25 2.58
C SER A 95 -8.63 -8.32 2.37
N TRP A 96 -7.56 -8.45 3.15
CA TRP A 96 -6.36 -7.63 2.95
C TRP A 96 -5.73 -7.80 1.56
N ALA A 97 -5.66 -9.02 1.04
CA ALA A 97 -5.17 -9.27 -0.31
C ALA A 97 -6.07 -8.63 -1.38
N GLY A 98 -7.39 -8.77 -1.24
CA GLY A 98 -8.37 -8.16 -2.16
C GLY A 98 -8.30 -6.63 -2.17
N PHE A 99 -8.22 -6.01 -0.99
CA PHE A 99 -8.05 -4.56 -0.86
C PHE A 99 -6.70 -4.09 -1.44
N GLY A 100 -5.63 -4.85 -1.23
CA GLY A 100 -4.33 -4.58 -1.84
C GLY A 100 -4.37 -4.62 -3.38
N ALA A 101 -5.08 -5.61 -3.94
CA ALA A 101 -5.28 -5.72 -5.38
C ALA A 101 -6.07 -4.53 -5.94
N ILE A 102 -7.21 -4.19 -5.32
CA ILE A 102 -8.04 -3.05 -5.73
C ILE A 102 -7.24 -1.75 -5.65
N GLY A 103 -6.53 -1.52 -4.55
CA GLY A 103 -5.72 -0.32 -4.36
C GLY A 103 -4.63 -0.21 -5.43
N ALA A 104 -3.93 -1.31 -5.74
CA ALA A 104 -2.91 -1.32 -6.78
C ALA A 104 -3.47 -0.98 -8.16
N VAL A 105 -4.64 -1.55 -8.52
CA VAL A 105 -5.33 -1.23 -9.78
C VAL A 105 -5.68 0.26 -9.85
N VAL A 106 -6.23 0.83 -8.76
CA VAL A 106 -6.61 2.25 -8.72
C VAL A 106 -5.38 3.14 -8.84
N VAL A 107 -4.30 2.86 -8.10
CA VAL A 107 -3.05 3.65 -8.18
C VAL A 107 -2.52 3.63 -9.61
N LEU A 108 -2.38 2.45 -10.22
CA LEU A 108 -1.86 2.32 -11.57
C LEU A 108 -2.76 3.05 -12.59
N ALA A 109 -4.08 2.87 -12.51
CA ALA A 109 -5.01 3.52 -13.43
C ALA A 109 -4.95 5.05 -13.32
N VAL A 110 -5.02 5.59 -12.10
CA VAL A 110 -5.06 7.03 -11.86
C VAL A 110 -3.72 7.69 -12.16
N GLN A 111 -2.60 7.09 -11.75
CA GLN A 111 -1.26 7.57 -12.08
C GLN A 111 -1.09 7.69 -13.60
N ARG A 112 -1.53 6.69 -14.36
CA ARG A 112 -1.44 6.71 -15.82
C ARG A 112 -2.34 7.76 -16.45
N LEU A 113 -3.58 7.89 -15.98
CA LEU A 113 -4.49 8.95 -16.42
C LEU A 113 -3.92 10.35 -16.15
N ALA A 114 -3.27 10.54 -15.00
CA ALA A 114 -2.62 11.79 -14.64
C ALA A 114 -1.38 12.10 -15.51
N MET A 115 -0.71 11.08 -16.04
CA MET A 115 0.45 11.24 -16.93
C MET A 115 0.09 11.41 -18.41
N LEU A 116 -1.13 11.06 -18.84
CA LEU A 116 -1.59 11.25 -20.23
C LEU A 116 -1.46 12.70 -20.74
N PRO A 117 -1.93 13.74 -20.02
CA PRO A 117 -1.79 15.13 -20.50
C PRO A 117 -0.34 15.59 -20.61
N LEU A 118 0.60 14.91 -19.93
CA LEU A 118 2.02 15.23 -19.95
C LEU A 118 2.78 14.55 -21.10
N GLY A 119 2.11 13.73 -21.92
CA GLY A 119 2.76 12.94 -22.98
C GLY A 119 3.71 11.85 -22.45
N LEU A 120 3.71 11.61 -21.14
CA LEU A 120 4.54 10.61 -20.43
C LEU A 120 3.83 9.26 -20.26
N GLY A 121 2.67 9.08 -20.90
CA GLY A 121 1.90 7.85 -20.90
C GLY A 121 2.66 6.71 -21.57
N THR A 122 3.53 6.04 -20.83
CA THR A 122 4.25 4.84 -21.31
C THR A 122 3.28 3.74 -21.72
N SER A 123 3.69 2.92 -22.69
CA SER A 123 2.94 1.78 -23.23
C SER A 123 2.36 0.89 -22.13
N TRP A 124 1.10 0.52 -22.29
CA TRP A 124 0.41 -0.42 -21.41
C TRP A 124 1.07 -1.80 -21.48
N ASN A 125 1.92 -2.10 -20.50
CA ASN A 125 2.52 -3.41 -20.37
C ASN A 125 1.66 -4.25 -19.42
N LEU A 126 0.64 -4.91 -20.00
CA LEU A 126 -0.32 -5.73 -19.24
C LEU A 126 0.36 -6.76 -18.31
N PRO A 127 1.45 -7.45 -18.71
CA PRO A 127 2.16 -8.37 -17.83
C PRO A 127 2.72 -7.69 -16.56
N SER A 128 3.25 -6.47 -16.66
CA SER A 128 3.79 -5.77 -15.49
C SER A 128 2.66 -5.30 -14.57
N MET A 129 1.53 -4.84 -15.13
CA MET A 129 0.36 -4.48 -14.32
C MET A 129 -0.17 -5.66 -13.52
N ILE A 130 -0.34 -6.82 -14.16
CA ILE A 130 -0.80 -8.04 -13.49
C ILE A 130 0.18 -8.43 -12.38
N ARG A 131 1.49 -8.37 -12.66
CA ARG A 131 2.53 -8.70 -11.68
C ARG A 131 2.55 -7.74 -10.49
N THR A 132 2.45 -6.42 -10.72
CA THR A 132 2.29 -5.41 -9.66
C THR A 132 1.07 -5.71 -8.79
N VAL A 133 -0.07 -5.98 -9.41
CA VAL A 133 -1.32 -6.26 -8.68
C VAL A 133 -1.17 -7.53 -7.83
N LEU A 134 -0.64 -8.61 -8.41
CA LEU A 134 -0.45 -9.88 -7.72
C LEU A 134 0.54 -9.74 -6.54
N PHE A 135 1.70 -9.12 -6.75
CA PHE A 135 2.67 -8.96 -5.68
C PHE A 135 2.18 -8.02 -4.58
N THR A 136 1.49 -6.94 -4.94
CA THR A 136 0.91 -6.02 -3.95
C THR A 136 -0.21 -6.71 -3.15
N ALA A 137 -1.05 -7.51 -3.81
CA ALA A 137 -2.08 -8.31 -3.14
C ALA A 137 -1.47 -9.34 -2.19
N LEU A 138 -0.45 -10.08 -2.64
CA LEU A 138 0.28 -11.04 -1.81
C LEU A 138 0.94 -10.37 -0.61
N TRP A 139 1.57 -9.22 -0.82
CA TRP A 139 2.19 -8.42 0.25
C TRP A 139 1.17 -7.97 1.29
N CYS A 140 0.04 -7.40 0.84
CA CYS A 140 -1.03 -6.97 1.74
C CYS A 140 -1.64 -8.16 2.49
N GLY A 141 -1.86 -9.29 1.81
CA GLY A 141 -2.31 -10.53 2.43
C GLY A 141 -1.33 -11.05 3.50
N ALA A 142 -0.03 -11.02 3.23
CA ALA A 142 1.01 -11.42 4.19
C ALA A 142 1.05 -10.49 5.41
N ILE A 143 0.90 -9.17 5.23
CA ILE A 143 0.76 -8.25 6.37
C ILE A 143 -0.53 -8.52 7.14
N GLY A 144 -1.62 -8.83 6.44
CA GLY A 144 -2.89 -9.22 7.05
C GLY A 144 -2.75 -10.47 7.92
N THR A 145 -2.09 -11.52 7.43
CA THR A 145 -1.84 -12.75 8.23
C THR A 145 -0.97 -12.47 9.45
N LEU A 146 0.12 -11.70 9.28
CA LEU A 146 0.99 -11.30 10.41
C LEU A 146 0.23 -10.46 11.45
N SER A 147 -0.68 -9.60 11.00
CA SER A 147 -1.52 -8.77 11.87
C SER A 147 -2.51 -9.60 12.68
N VAL A 148 -3.04 -10.68 12.09
CA VAL A 148 -3.93 -11.63 12.79
C VAL A 148 -3.16 -12.53 13.76
N LEU A 149 -1.92 -12.90 13.42
CA LEU A 149 -1.09 -13.74 14.28
C LEU A 149 -0.63 -13.04 15.57
N ASP A 150 -0.74 -11.71 15.65
CA ASP A 150 -0.56 -10.86 16.84
C ASP A 150 0.52 -11.43 17.80
N LEU A 151 1.72 -11.70 17.26
CA LEU A 151 2.87 -12.28 17.95
C LEU A 151 3.12 -11.63 19.33
N PRO A 152 3.09 -10.29 19.50
CA PRO A 152 3.41 -9.68 20.79
C PRO A 152 2.37 -9.92 21.88
N LYS A 153 1.09 -10.22 21.55
CA LYS A 153 0.08 -10.63 22.54
C LYS A 153 0.27 -12.08 22.96
N HIS A 154 0.47 -12.97 21.98
CA HIS A 154 0.76 -14.38 22.25
C HIS A 154 2.04 -14.55 23.08
N TRP A 155 3.07 -13.75 22.79
CA TRP A 155 4.33 -13.77 23.52
C TRP A 155 4.23 -13.18 24.93
N ARG A 156 3.41 -12.15 25.14
CA ARG A 156 3.08 -11.66 26.49
C ARG A 156 2.30 -12.71 27.28
N ALA A 157 1.30 -13.34 26.67
CA ALA A 157 0.54 -14.42 27.30
C ALA A 157 1.42 -15.63 27.64
N TYR A 158 2.38 -15.97 26.78
CA TYR A 158 3.36 -17.04 27.02
C TYR A 158 4.31 -16.68 28.17
N ARG A 159 4.82 -15.44 28.25
CA ARG A 159 5.65 -14.99 29.37
C ARG A 159 4.91 -15.05 30.70
N VAL A 160 3.65 -14.63 30.75
CA VAL A 160 2.83 -14.69 31.97
C VAL A 160 2.60 -16.12 32.43
N ARG A 161 2.47 -17.09 31.52
CA ARG A 161 2.33 -18.53 31.87
C ARG A 161 3.62 -19.17 32.35
N LYS A 162 4.79 -18.68 31.93
CA LYS A 162 6.09 -19.24 32.33
C LYS A 162 6.60 -18.68 33.67
N LEU A 163 6.01 -17.60 34.16
CA LEU A 163 6.33 -16.96 35.44
C LEU A 163 5.39 -17.39 36.59
N ARG A 164 4.44 -18.28 36.32
CA ARG A 164 3.49 -18.85 37.29
C ARG A 164 3.79 -20.32 37.47
#